data_AF-A0A660Q8D8-F1
#
_entry.id   AF-A0A660Q8D8-F1
#
_cell.length_a   1.000
_cell.length_b   1.000
_cell.length_c   1.000
_cell.angle_alpha   90.00
_cell.angle_beta   90.00
_cell.angle_gamma   90.00
#
_symmetry.space_group_name_H-M   'P 1'
#
loop_
_entity.id
_entity.type
_entity.pdbx_description
1 polymer ?
#
loop_
_entity_poly.entity_id
_entity_poly.type
_entity_poly.pdbx_seq_one_letter_code
_entity_poly.pdbx_strand_id
1 'polypeptide(L)'
;MARKNSNDQSGQNSKAKSNKYKIRLTKLFQKDYDKCPAVVQEDIKATLKSISKEELLNPGQKLKILIKYKNRRIWYFRVGGDTRITAFFDKDGNFYLLSIETHSTLKRAHKRVINTLRSYEK
;
A
#
# COMPACT_ATOMS: atom_id res chain seq x y z
N MET A 1 -22.71 -31.49 45.49
CA MET A 1 -22.15 -31.90 44.18
C MET A 1 -22.82 -31.08 43.07
N ALA A 2 -22.06 -30.76 42.03
CA ALA A 2 -22.12 -29.50 41.27
C ALA A 2 -23.31 -29.33 40.30
N ARG A 3 -23.80 -28.08 40.22
CA ARG A 3 -24.67 -27.55 39.17
C ARG A 3 -23.82 -27.35 37.89
N LYS A 4 -24.18 -27.96 36.76
CA LYS A 4 -23.62 -27.61 35.45
C LYS A 4 -24.53 -26.57 34.79
N ASN A 5 -24.11 -25.31 34.84
CA ASN A 5 -24.61 -24.25 34.00
C ASN A 5 -24.14 -24.49 32.56
N SER A 6 -25.07 -24.74 31.65
CA SER A 6 -24.85 -24.57 30.21
C SER A 6 -24.85 -23.07 29.93
N ASN A 7 -23.67 -22.45 29.96
CA ASN A 7 -23.55 -21.02 29.66
C ASN A 7 -23.68 -20.84 28.15
N ASP A 8 -24.88 -20.43 27.75
CA ASP A 8 -25.18 -19.80 26.48
C ASP A 8 -24.33 -18.52 26.37
N GLN A 9 -23.31 -18.54 25.52
CA GLN A 9 -22.60 -17.32 25.13
C GLN A 9 -22.55 -17.22 23.61
N SER A 10 -23.64 -16.63 23.12
CA SER A 10 -23.60 -15.34 22.42
C SER A 10 -22.58 -15.24 21.29
N GLY A 11 -23.14 -15.20 20.08
CA GLY A 11 -22.42 -14.92 18.86
C GLY A 11 -21.49 -13.72 18.96
N GLN A 12 -20.29 -13.92 18.41
CA GLN A 12 -19.62 -12.87 17.68
C GLN A 12 -19.44 -13.40 16.26
N ASN A 13 -20.53 -13.29 15.49
CA ASN A 13 -20.44 -13.13 14.05
C ASN A 13 -19.72 -11.81 13.80
N SER A 14 -18.39 -11.84 13.89
CA SER A 14 -17.52 -10.81 13.36
C SER A 14 -17.64 -10.90 11.84
N LYS A 15 -18.79 -10.45 11.31
CA LYS A 15 -18.84 -9.83 9.99
C LYS A 15 -17.90 -8.63 10.10
N ALA A 16 -16.60 -8.90 9.97
CA ALA A 16 -15.63 -7.91 9.59
C ALA A 16 -16.24 -7.30 8.33
N LYS A 17 -16.81 -6.09 8.48
CA LYS A 17 -17.25 -5.30 7.34
C LYS A 17 -16.02 -5.26 6.45
N SER A 18 -16.06 -6.02 5.37
CA SER A 18 -15.01 -6.08 4.37
C SER A 18 -15.06 -4.72 3.67
N ASN A 19 -14.50 -3.71 4.33
CA ASN A 19 -14.17 -2.44 3.73
C ASN A 19 -13.05 -2.80 2.75
N LYS A 20 -13.46 -3.18 1.55
CA LYS A 20 -12.62 -3.67 0.47
C LYS A 20 -11.80 -2.48 -0.01
N TYR A 21 -10.64 -2.27 0.62
CA TYR A 21 -9.65 -1.31 0.11
C TYR A 21 -9.27 -1.78 -1.30
N LYS A 22 -9.20 -0.84 -2.25
CA LYS A 22 -8.80 -1.14 -3.62
C LYS A 22 -7.38 -0.63 -3.83
N ILE A 23 -6.53 -1.50 -4.36
CA ILE A 23 -5.23 -1.07 -4.91
C ILE A 23 -5.52 -0.45 -6.27
N ARG A 24 -5.06 0.78 -6.48
CA ARG A 24 -5.21 1.51 -7.73
C ARG A 24 -3.85 1.84 -8.32
N LEU A 25 -3.71 1.61 -9.61
CA LEU A 25 -2.50 1.92 -10.35
C LEU A 25 -2.64 3.32 -10.97
N THR A 26 -1.66 4.17 -10.77
CA THR A 26 -1.62 5.46 -11.48
C THR A 26 -1.04 5.27 -12.89
N LYS A 27 -1.31 6.24 -13.79
CA LYS A 27 -0.71 6.25 -15.13
C LYS A 27 0.82 6.27 -15.07
N LEU A 28 1.38 6.97 -14.07
CA LEU A 28 2.82 7.02 -13.85
C LEU A 28 3.36 5.64 -13.48
N PHE A 29 2.70 4.96 -12.54
CA PHE A 29 3.08 3.62 -12.13
C PHE A 29 3.05 2.64 -13.30
N GLN A 30 1.99 2.66 -14.12
CA GLN A 30 1.91 1.78 -15.28
C GLN A 30 3.07 2.01 -16.25
N LYS A 31 3.39 3.28 -16.53
CA LYS A 31 4.53 3.63 -17.40
C LYS A 31 5.87 3.17 -16.84
N ASP A 32 6.05 3.17 -15.52
CA ASP A 32 7.24 2.63 -14.88
C ASP A 32 7.27 1.10 -14.95
N TYR A 33 6.11 0.47 -14.70
CA TYR A 33 5.93 -0.97 -14.71
C TYR A 33 6.26 -1.58 -16.07
N ASP A 34 5.78 -0.97 -17.15
CA ASP A 34 6.00 -1.43 -18.52
C ASP A 34 7.49 -1.38 -18.93
N LYS A 35 8.30 -0.58 -18.23
CA LYS A 35 9.76 -0.47 -18.44
C LYS A 35 10.56 -1.40 -17.55
N CYS A 36 9.94 -1.99 -16.53
CA CYS A 36 10.63 -2.91 -15.63
C CYS A 36 10.95 -4.22 -16.34
N PRO A 37 12.11 -4.84 -16.07
CA PRO A 37 12.37 -6.22 -16.47
C PRO A 37 11.29 -7.18 -15.93
N ALA A 38 11.02 -8.27 -16.66
CA ALA A 38 10.00 -9.26 -16.28
C ALA A 38 10.17 -9.77 -14.83
N VAL A 39 11.41 -9.99 -14.39
CA VAL A 39 11.71 -10.42 -13.01
C VAL A 39 11.19 -9.41 -11.99
N VAL A 40 11.43 -8.11 -12.21
CA VAL A 40 10.94 -7.06 -11.32
C VAL A 40 9.41 -6.96 -11.37
N GLN A 41 8.81 -7.17 -12.54
CA GLN A 41 7.35 -7.19 -12.68
C GLN A 41 6.71 -8.33 -11.88
N GLU A 42 7.35 -9.50 -11.83
CA GLU A 42 6.91 -10.64 -11.01
C GLU A 42 7.10 -10.38 -9.51
N ASP A 43 8.23 -9.80 -9.10
CA ASP A 43 8.48 -9.38 -7.70
C ASP A 43 7.41 -8.39 -7.21
N ILE A 44 7.02 -7.44 -8.06
CA ILE A 44 5.94 -6.49 -7.79
C ILE A 44 4.61 -7.24 -7.62
N LYS A 45 4.26 -8.14 -8.54
CA LYS A 45 3.02 -8.93 -8.45
C LYS A 45 2.99 -9.77 -7.16
N ALA A 46 4.09 -10.44 -6.82
CA ALA A 46 4.21 -11.24 -5.61
C ALA A 46 4.07 -10.37 -4.34
N THR A 47 4.72 -9.21 -4.33
CA THR A 47 4.61 -8.27 -3.21
C THR A 47 3.18 -7.75 -3.05
N LEU A 48 2.53 -7.33 -4.14
CA LEU A 48 1.15 -6.83 -4.09
C LEU A 48 0.14 -7.92 -3.67
N LYS A 49 0.39 -9.19 -3.98
CA LYS A 49 -0.41 -10.33 -3.50
C LYS A 49 -0.21 -10.63 -2.02
N SER A 50 0.99 -10.39 -1.49
CA SER A 50 1.32 -10.69 -0.08
C SER A 50 0.97 -9.55 0.88
N ILE A 51 0.82 -8.33 0.38
CA ILE A 51 0.43 -7.18 1.21
C ILE A 51 -1.00 -7.37 1.73
N SER A 52 -1.11 -7.65 3.03
CA SER A 52 -2.41 -7.76 3.70
C SER A 52 -2.99 -6.39 4.02
N LYS A 53 -4.29 -6.36 4.34
CA LYS A 53 -4.96 -5.15 4.82
C LYS A 53 -4.33 -4.65 6.12
N GLU A 54 -3.98 -5.56 7.04
CA GLU A 54 -3.36 -5.17 8.30
C GLU A 54 -2.00 -4.52 8.06
N GLU A 55 -1.21 -4.99 7.09
CA GLU A 55 0.09 -4.40 6.76
C GLU A 55 -0.05 -2.99 6.15
N LEU A 56 -1.12 -2.75 5.40
CA LEU A 56 -1.46 -1.44 4.85
C LEU A 56 -1.97 -0.46 5.92
N LEU A 57 -2.74 -0.95 6.89
CA LEU A 57 -3.31 -0.16 7.98
C LEU A 57 -2.32 0.08 9.13
N ASN A 58 -1.36 -0.83 9.33
CA ASN A 58 -0.25 -0.72 10.29
C ASN A 58 1.08 -0.63 9.54
N PRO A 59 1.34 0.51 8.85
CA PRO A 59 2.47 0.64 7.94
C PRO A 59 3.85 0.45 8.58
N GLY A 60 3.97 0.47 9.91
CA GLY A 60 5.24 0.49 10.64
C GLY A 60 6.24 -0.65 10.36
N GLN A 61 5.80 -1.81 9.84
CA GLN A 61 6.72 -2.93 9.58
C GLN A 61 7.29 -2.98 8.14
N LYS A 62 6.50 -2.62 7.11
CA LYS A 62 6.91 -2.71 5.69
C LYS A 62 6.87 -1.40 4.92
N LEU A 63 6.02 -0.46 5.34
CA LEU A 63 5.80 0.83 4.68
C LEU A 63 6.53 1.94 5.43
N LYS A 64 7.55 2.50 4.81
CA LYS A 64 8.30 3.63 5.36
C LYS A 64 7.74 4.92 4.79
N ILE A 65 7.62 5.96 5.61
CA ILE A 65 7.21 7.28 5.11
C ILE A 65 8.33 7.81 4.22
N LEU A 66 8.00 8.14 2.97
CA LEU A 66 8.87 8.86 2.06
C LEU A 66 8.84 10.36 2.36
N ILE A 67 7.63 10.92 2.34
CA ILE A 67 7.39 12.36 2.50
C ILE A 67 5.96 12.59 2.98
N LYS A 68 5.76 13.67 3.74
CA LYS A 68 4.44 14.23 4.01
C LYS A 68 4.16 15.33 2.99
N TYR A 69 3.10 15.19 2.20
CA TYR A 69 2.67 16.18 1.23
C TYR A 69 1.25 16.64 1.56
N LYS A 70 1.11 17.89 2.01
CA LYS A 70 -0.13 18.42 2.61
C LYS A 70 -0.64 17.47 3.72
N ASN A 71 -1.91 17.08 3.69
CA ASN A 71 -2.54 16.17 4.63
C ASN A 71 -2.37 14.68 4.25
N ARG A 72 -1.43 14.35 3.35
CA ARG A 72 -1.18 12.97 2.89
C ARG A 72 0.21 12.50 3.28
N ARG A 73 0.29 11.25 3.72
CA ARG A 73 1.56 10.53 3.88
C ARG A 73 1.82 9.74 2.61
N ILE A 74 2.98 9.97 2.01
CA ILE A 74 3.49 9.17 0.92
C ILE A 74 4.42 8.15 1.54
N TRP A 75 4.15 6.89 1.23
CA TRP A 75 4.89 5.73 1.71
C TRP A 75 5.76 5.17 0.60
N TYR A 76 6.75 4.39 0.99
CA TYR A 76 7.45 3.49 0.11
C TYR A 76 7.64 2.13 0.78
N PHE A 77 7.69 1.08 -0.04
CA PHE A 77 8.00 -0.29 0.40
C PHE A 77 8.87 -0.98 -0.64
N ARG A 78 9.67 -1.95 -0.20
CA ARG A 78 10.58 -2.73 -1.06
C ARG A 78 9.82 -3.89 -1.68
N VAL A 79 10.05 -4.16 -2.96
CA VAL A 79 9.42 -5.29 -3.69
C VAL A 79 10.41 -6.39 -4.06
N GLY A 80 11.70 -6.07 -4.16
CA GLY A 80 12.75 -7.01 -4.54
C GLY A 80 14.03 -6.25 -4.90
N GLY A 81 15.21 -6.85 -4.69
CA GLY A 81 16.48 -6.20 -5.01
C GLY A 81 16.57 -4.77 -4.46
N ASP A 82 16.93 -3.80 -5.30
CA ASP A 82 16.91 -2.38 -4.91
C ASP A 82 15.60 -1.66 -5.26
N THR A 83 14.60 -2.39 -5.76
CA THR A 83 13.34 -1.83 -6.24
C THR A 83 12.37 -1.53 -5.09
N ARG A 84 11.78 -0.34 -5.14
CA ARG A 84 10.81 0.21 -4.21
C ARG A 84 9.61 0.75 -4.97
N ILE A 85 8.44 0.66 -4.37
CA ILE A 85 7.22 1.31 -4.87
C ILE A 85 6.88 2.45 -3.94
N THR A 86 6.55 3.61 -4.51
CA THR A 86 5.95 4.72 -3.77
C THR A 86 4.42 4.65 -3.85
N ALA A 87 3.74 4.98 -2.76
CA ALA A 87 2.29 4.84 -2.68
C ALA A 87 1.66 5.81 -1.67
N PHE A 88 0.35 6.01 -1.75
CA PHE A 88 -0.41 6.79 -0.76
C PHE A 88 -1.82 6.26 -0.57
N PHE A 89 -2.44 6.60 0.56
CA PHE A 89 -3.86 6.37 0.78
C PHE A 89 -4.65 7.63 0.48
N ASP A 90 -5.77 7.49 -0.25
CA ASP A 90 -6.75 8.56 -0.35
C ASP A 90 -7.63 8.65 0.91
N LYS A 91 -8.53 9.64 0.93
CA LYS A 91 -9.47 9.87 2.03
C LYS A 91 -10.47 8.73 2.23
N ASP A 92 -10.68 7.91 1.21
CA ASP A 92 -11.64 6.80 1.20
C ASP A 92 -10.95 5.47 1.55
N GLY A 93 -9.65 5.50 1.85
CA GLY A 93 -8.85 4.32 2.21
C GLY A 93 -8.40 3.48 1.01
N ASN A 94 -8.49 4.00 -0.23
CA ASN A 94 -7.91 3.34 -1.40
C ASN A 94 -6.39 3.55 -1.43
N PHE A 95 -5.67 2.51 -1.82
CA PHE A 95 -4.20 2.53 -1.86
C PHE A 95 -3.73 2.74 -3.30
N TYR A 96 -3.09 3.87 -3.58
CA TYR A 96 -2.60 4.22 -4.91
C TYR A 96 -1.11 3.96 -5.03
N LEU A 97 -0.72 3.19 -6.05
CA LEU A 97 0.69 3.03 -6.43
C LEU A 97 1.07 4.16 -7.39
N LEU A 98 2.14 4.88 -7.05
CA LEU A 98 2.57 6.11 -7.74
C LEU A 98 3.71 5.88 -8.72
N SER A 99 4.83 5.34 -8.25
CA SER A 99 6.01 5.12 -9.07
C SER A 99 6.83 3.94 -8.58
N ILE A 100 7.65 3.40 -9.48
CA ILE A 100 8.66 2.38 -9.18
C ILE A 100 10.02 3.06 -9.20
N GLU A 101 10.78 2.87 -8.14
CA GLU A 101 12.03 3.58 -7.86
C GLU A 101 13.10 2.62 -7.38
N THR A 102 14.37 2.99 -7.50
CA THR A 102 15.48 2.32 -6.83
C THR A 102 15.95 3.14 -5.62
N HIS A 103 16.89 2.65 -4.81
CA HIS A 103 17.43 3.43 -3.70
C HIS A 103 18.07 4.72 -4.18
N SER A 104 18.81 4.63 -5.29
CA SER A 104 19.51 5.76 -5.88
C SER A 104 18.56 6.81 -6.47
N THR A 105 17.38 6.40 -6.97
CA THR A 105 16.39 7.33 -7.51
C THR A 105 15.42 7.86 -6.45
N LEU A 106 15.33 7.25 -5.26
CA LEU A 106 14.35 7.62 -4.23
C LEU A 106 14.41 9.11 -3.83
N LYS A 107 15.61 9.70 -3.75
CA LYS A 107 15.77 11.14 -3.50
C LYS A 107 15.17 12.00 -4.61
N ARG A 108 15.31 11.59 -5.88
CA ARG A 108 14.72 12.26 -7.06
C ARG A 108 13.23 11.97 -7.19
N ALA A 109 12.78 10.81 -6.69
CA ALA A 109 11.38 10.41 -6.67
C ALA A 109 10.51 11.41 -5.91
N HIS A 110 11.02 12.09 -4.87
CA HIS A 110 10.27 13.12 -4.14
C HIS A 110 9.65 14.17 -5.08
N LYS A 111 10.47 14.77 -5.97
CA LYS A 111 10.01 15.81 -6.90
C LYS A 111 8.99 15.25 -7.90
N ARG A 112 9.26 14.06 -8.43
CA ARG A 112 8.40 13.37 -9.41
C ARG A 112 7.04 13.02 -8.81
N VAL A 113 7.03 12.46 -7.61
CA VAL A 113 5.82 12.10 -6.85
C VAL A 113 5.01 13.35 -6.51
N ILE A 114 5.63 14.41 -5.99
CA ILE A 114 4.93 15.67 -5.71
C ILE A 114 4.27 16.24 -6.97
N ASN A 115 4.97 16.29 -8.09
CA ASN A 115 4.41 16.78 -9.36
C ASN A 115 3.23 15.93 -9.83
N THR A 116 3.31 14.61 -9.65
CA THR A 116 2.23 13.69 -9.97
C THR A 116 1.02 13.94 -9.09
N LEU A 117 1.21 14.07 -7.77
CA LEU A 117 0.14 14.38 -6.84
C LEU A 117 -0.57 15.71 -7.16
N ARG A 118 0.19 16.76 -7.52
CA ARG A 118 -0.37 18.04 -7.97
C ARG A 118 -1.28 17.90 -9.19
N SER A 119 -0.97 16.99 -10.12
CA SER A 119 -1.80 16.75 -11.31
C SER A 119 -3.14 16.07 -11.02
N TYR A 120 -3.25 15.36 -9.89
CA TYR A 120 -4.49 14.73 -9.43
C TYR A 120 -5.40 15.69 -8.64
N GLU A 121 -4.94 16.91 -8.38
CA GLU A 121 -5.68 17.93 -7.64
C GLU A 121 -6.24 19.05 -8.54
N LYS A 122 -5.97 19.00 -9.85
CA LYS A 122 -6.54 19.90 -10.85
C LYS A 122 -7.75 19.27 -11.50
#